data_AF-A0A1V3WCD4-F1
#
_entry.id   AF-A0A1V3WCD4-F1
#
_cell.length_a   1.000
_cell.length_b   1.000
_cell.length_c   1.000
_cell.angle_alpha   90.00
_cell.angle_beta   90.00
_cell.angle_gamma   90.00
#
_symmetry.space_group_name_H-M   'P 1'
#
loop_
_entity.id
_entity.type
_entity.pdbx_description
1 polymer ?
#
loop_
_entity_poly.entity_id
_entity_poly.type
_entity_poly.pdbx_seq_one_letter_code
_entity_poly.pdbx_strand_id
1 'polypeptide(L)'
;MGGTFDPQPFPVYVTTINGAYIQFLFPGANAAGLTYPAQFWPLTLNLGNLTINESIAQGVVDLNNAITSQLNASHNVIDFGFSQSSVVATNEMYALMNLPPGQRPDPSQLSFVLAGNPATPNGGIFTRFPGFHIPVLDLTFTPDTPPNSPYPTKIFATQYDPTSDFPQFPLNFLADLNAIMSTGQHDLYPNLDPNDAVALPTSPGYNGNTQYYMFMTRNLPLLEPLRAIPFIGRPLADLIQPDLRVLVDLGYTDWGSGQDYANIATPASLFGIPDPLVVGTDLARGAVEGTQAALVDIGLLPQSALPNAYPYLPSLDTNLNFFLGQPTDTTISLFTRAVGPLLDLIPPIY
;
A
#
# COMPACT_ATOMS: atom_id res chain seq x y z
N MET A 1 7.11 12.23 -8.28
CA MET A 1 6.14 13.17 -7.67
C MET A 1 6.06 12.90 -6.18
N GLY A 2 5.79 13.94 -5.37
CA GLY A 2 5.53 13.80 -3.93
C GLY A 2 4.12 13.29 -3.64
N GLY A 3 3.80 13.00 -2.38
CA GLY A 3 2.44 12.69 -1.95
C GLY A 3 1.61 13.94 -1.68
N THR A 4 0.42 13.78 -1.10
CA THR A 4 -0.35 14.91 -0.53
C THR A 4 0.57 15.75 0.38
N PHE A 5 0.39 17.07 0.38
CA PHE A 5 1.24 18.05 1.09
C PHE A 5 2.60 18.35 0.44
N ASP A 6 2.98 17.68 -0.65
CA ASP A 6 4.29 17.88 -1.32
C ASP A 6 4.15 18.31 -2.80
N PRO A 7 3.65 19.53 -3.08
CA PRO A 7 3.40 20.02 -4.44
C PRO A 7 4.68 20.34 -5.21
N GLN A 8 5.77 20.59 -4.50
CA GLN A 8 7.08 20.83 -5.07
C GLN A 8 8.09 20.00 -4.28
N PRO A 9 8.35 18.75 -4.70
CA PRO A 9 9.24 17.85 -3.98
C PRO A 9 10.57 18.50 -3.64
N PHE A 10 10.84 18.65 -2.34
CA PHE A 10 12.06 19.28 -1.86
C PHE A 10 13.31 18.51 -2.34
N PRO A 11 14.47 19.18 -2.51
CA PRO A 11 15.70 18.51 -2.94
C PRO A 11 16.10 17.32 -2.05
N VAL A 12 15.81 17.38 -0.75
CA VAL A 12 16.08 16.26 0.17
C VAL A 12 15.21 15.05 -0.18
N TYR A 13 13.91 15.23 -0.39
CA TYR A 13 13.01 14.16 -0.79
C TYR A 13 13.45 13.54 -2.13
N VAL A 14 13.74 14.38 -3.13
CA VAL A 14 14.21 13.91 -4.45
C VAL A 14 15.50 13.11 -4.31
N THR A 15 16.43 13.55 -3.47
CA THR A 15 17.69 12.84 -3.22
C THR A 15 17.44 11.49 -2.53
N THR A 16 16.56 11.44 -1.53
CA THR A 16 16.22 10.21 -0.82
C THR A 16 15.56 9.19 -1.76
N ILE A 17 14.53 9.60 -2.51
CA ILE A 17 13.88 8.73 -3.51
C ILE A 17 14.87 8.28 -4.59
N ASN A 18 15.74 9.19 -5.05
CA ASN A 18 16.75 8.86 -6.03
C ASN A 18 17.68 7.75 -5.53
N GLY A 19 18.17 7.87 -4.29
CA GLY A 19 19.05 6.88 -3.67
C GLY A 19 18.36 5.55 -3.42
N ALA A 20 17.15 5.56 -2.85
CA ALA A 20 16.43 4.36 -2.48
C ALA A 20 15.88 3.59 -3.69
N TYR A 21 15.15 4.26 -4.58
CA TYR A 21 14.41 3.59 -5.66
C TYR A 21 15.04 3.78 -7.04
N ILE A 22 15.36 5.01 -7.43
CA ILE A 22 15.71 5.31 -8.82
C ILE A 22 17.07 4.71 -9.19
N GLN A 23 18.12 4.95 -8.41
CA GLN A 23 19.44 4.38 -8.73
C GLN A 23 19.49 2.87 -8.55
N PHE A 24 18.67 2.32 -7.65
CA PHE A 24 18.56 0.87 -7.45
C PHE A 24 17.93 0.18 -8.67
N LEU A 25 16.82 0.73 -9.17
CA LEU A 25 16.04 0.13 -10.27
C LEU A 25 16.56 0.53 -11.65
N PHE A 26 17.09 1.75 -11.77
CA PHE A 26 17.52 2.38 -13.03
C PHE A 26 18.86 3.11 -12.83
N PRO A 27 19.97 2.38 -12.65
CA PRO A 27 21.28 2.98 -12.39
C PRO A 27 21.67 4.01 -13.46
N GLY A 28 22.07 5.20 -13.03
CA GLY A 28 22.49 6.29 -13.92
C GLY A 28 21.37 7.20 -14.43
N ALA A 29 20.11 6.96 -14.06
CA ALA A 29 19.01 7.87 -14.34
C ALA A 29 19.17 9.22 -13.59
N ASN A 30 18.64 10.29 -14.16
CA ASN A 30 18.61 11.62 -13.52
C ASN A 30 17.25 11.84 -12.85
N ALA A 31 17.25 12.11 -11.54
CA ALA A 31 16.03 12.37 -10.79
C ALA A 31 15.75 13.88 -10.67
N ALA A 32 14.49 14.26 -10.87
CA ALA A 32 13.98 15.61 -10.65
C ALA A 32 12.59 15.55 -10.01
N GLY A 33 12.27 16.54 -9.18
CA GLY A 33 10.91 16.69 -8.66
C GLY A 33 9.97 17.22 -9.75
N LEU A 34 8.79 16.61 -9.88
CA LEU A 34 7.70 17.12 -10.70
C LEU A 34 6.72 17.88 -9.82
N THR A 35 6.44 19.12 -10.19
CA THR A 35 5.41 19.95 -9.54
C THR A 35 4.02 19.53 -10.01
N TYR A 36 3.11 19.38 -9.06
CA TYR A 36 1.67 19.19 -9.28
C TYR A 36 0.92 19.73 -8.04
N PRO A 37 -0.41 19.82 -8.01
CA PRO A 37 -1.08 20.49 -6.90
C PRO A 37 -0.89 19.85 -5.52
N ALA A 38 -0.85 18.51 -5.42
CA ALA A 38 -0.71 17.77 -4.15
C ALA A 38 -1.68 18.17 -3.03
N GLN A 39 -2.88 18.64 -3.39
CA GLN A 39 -3.88 19.17 -2.46
C GLN A 39 -4.89 18.10 -2.04
N PHE A 40 -5.43 18.28 -0.85
CA PHE A 40 -6.51 17.49 -0.29
C PHE A 40 -7.33 18.40 0.64
N TRP A 41 -8.06 19.36 0.07
CA TRP A 41 -8.91 20.24 0.86
C TRP A 41 -9.95 19.43 1.67
N PRO A 42 -10.23 19.76 2.94
CA PRO A 42 -9.72 20.90 3.74
C PRO A 42 -8.46 20.57 4.57
N LEU A 43 -7.75 19.47 4.30
CA LEU A 43 -6.55 19.10 5.06
C LEU A 43 -5.32 19.94 4.65
N THR A 44 -5.29 20.43 3.41
CA THR A 44 -4.17 21.20 2.83
C THR A 44 -4.48 22.70 2.67
N LEU A 45 -5.10 23.34 3.67
CA LEU A 45 -5.50 24.77 3.58
C LEU A 45 -4.34 25.73 3.27
N ASN A 46 -3.10 25.32 3.55
CA ASN A 46 -1.89 26.07 3.26
C ASN A 46 -1.41 25.97 1.79
N LEU A 47 -1.93 25.02 1.01
CA LEU A 47 -1.56 24.81 -0.40
C LEU A 47 -2.58 25.37 -1.38
N GLY A 48 -3.86 25.38 -1.01
CA GLY A 48 -4.95 25.88 -1.85
C GLY A 48 -6.30 25.27 -1.46
N ASN A 49 -7.23 25.31 -2.41
CA ASN A 49 -8.61 24.90 -2.22
C ASN A 49 -9.07 23.76 -3.15
N LEU A 50 -8.14 23.10 -3.86
CA LEU A 50 -8.51 21.96 -4.69
C LEU A 50 -8.86 20.77 -3.81
N THR A 51 -9.94 20.08 -4.19
CA THR A 51 -10.23 18.75 -3.64
C THR A 51 -9.19 17.75 -4.10
N ILE A 52 -9.21 16.55 -3.51
CA ILE A 52 -8.31 15.49 -3.95
C ILE A 52 -8.61 15.04 -5.38
N ASN A 53 -9.89 14.95 -5.78
CA ASN A 53 -10.25 14.64 -7.17
C ASN A 53 -9.72 15.71 -8.15
N GLU A 54 -9.89 17.01 -7.85
CA GLU A 54 -9.36 18.10 -8.66
C GLU A 54 -7.82 18.11 -8.70
N SER A 55 -7.17 17.91 -7.55
CA SER A 55 -5.71 17.80 -7.43
C SER A 55 -5.15 16.65 -8.27
N ILE A 56 -5.79 15.47 -8.21
CA ILE A 56 -5.40 14.30 -9.00
C ILE A 56 -5.62 14.58 -10.49
N ALA A 57 -6.76 15.15 -10.89
CA ALA A 57 -7.08 15.43 -12.28
C ALA A 57 -6.06 16.40 -12.91
N GLN A 58 -5.70 17.47 -12.20
CA GLN A 58 -4.65 18.39 -12.66
C GLN A 58 -3.27 17.73 -12.62
N GLY A 59 -2.99 16.89 -11.62
CA GLY A 59 -1.75 16.12 -11.56
C GLY A 59 -1.55 15.19 -12.77
N VAL A 60 -2.62 14.60 -13.30
CA VAL A 60 -2.56 13.79 -14.53
C VAL A 60 -2.14 14.64 -15.73
N VAL A 61 -2.69 15.85 -15.86
CA VAL A 61 -2.29 16.81 -16.90
C VAL A 61 -0.82 17.19 -16.77
N ASP A 62 -0.37 17.50 -15.56
CA ASP A 62 1.01 17.91 -15.29
C ASP A 62 1.99 16.76 -15.57
N LEU A 63 1.65 15.53 -15.17
CA LEU A 63 2.43 14.33 -15.46
C LEU A 63 2.50 14.04 -16.96
N ASN A 64 1.37 14.08 -17.67
CA ASN A 64 1.32 13.84 -19.11
C ASN A 64 2.19 14.85 -19.89
N ASN A 65 2.14 16.13 -19.51
CA ASN A 65 2.99 17.17 -20.09
C ASN A 65 4.47 16.90 -19.84
N ALA A 66 4.83 16.46 -18.63
CA ALA A 66 6.21 16.13 -18.27
C ALA A 66 6.72 14.91 -19.05
N ILE A 67 5.95 13.82 -19.11
CA ILE A 67 6.26 12.62 -19.91
C ILE A 67 6.48 13.02 -21.37
N THR A 68 5.52 13.72 -21.96
CA THR A 68 5.58 14.14 -23.38
C THR A 68 6.80 15.01 -23.66
N SER A 69 7.11 15.96 -22.77
CA SER A 69 8.28 16.84 -22.90
C SER A 69 9.60 16.05 -22.91
N GLN A 70 9.76 15.12 -21.97
CA GLN A 70 10.98 14.31 -21.87
C GLN A 70 11.14 13.33 -23.03
N LEU A 71 10.05 12.68 -23.46
CA LEU A 71 10.07 11.79 -24.64
C LEU A 71 10.41 12.55 -25.93
N ASN A 72 9.85 13.76 -26.11
CA ASN A 72 10.19 14.63 -27.25
C ASN A 72 11.67 15.09 -27.23
N ALA A 73 12.28 15.17 -26.05
CA ALA A 73 13.71 15.39 -25.87
C ALA A 73 14.55 14.11 -26.06
N SER A 74 13.95 13.01 -26.52
CA SER A 74 14.60 11.70 -26.70
C SER A 74 15.14 11.07 -25.41
N HIS A 75 14.55 11.43 -24.25
CA HIS A 75 14.82 10.75 -22.99
C HIS A 75 13.83 9.63 -22.73
N ASN A 76 14.27 8.56 -22.07
CA ASN A 76 13.36 7.62 -21.44
C ASN A 76 12.88 8.20 -20.10
N VAL A 77 11.65 7.89 -19.71
CA VAL A 77 10.99 8.45 -18.53
C VAL A 77 10.69 7.37 -17.51
N ILE A 78 11.00 7.67 -16.26
CA ILE A 78 10.58 6.88 -15.10
C ILE A 78 9.74 7.80 -14.24
N ASP A 79 8.47 7.46 -14.03
CA ASP A 79 7.64 8.14 -13.06
C ASP A 79 7.71 7.41 -11.71
N PHE A 80 8.03 8.15 -10.65
CA PHE A 80 7.90 7.69 -9.28
C PHE A 80 6.69 8.36 -8.64
N GLY A 81 5.66 7.60 -8.29
CA GLY A 81 4.47 8.08 -7.60
C GLY A 81 4.42 7.59 -6.16
N PHE A 82 4.08 8.49 -5.23
CA PHE A 82 3.92 8.17 -3.80
C PHE A 82 2.55 8.64 -3.31
N SER A 83 1.81 7.77 -2.61
CA SER A 83 0.52 8.11 -2.00
C SER A 83 -0.46 8.70 -3.02
N GLN A 84 -0.89 9.97 -2.89
CA GLN A 84 -1.77 10.61 -3.88
C GLN A 84 -1.20 10.60 -5.31
N SER A 85 0.11 10.81 -5.50
CA SER A 85 0.67 10.85 -6.85
C SER A 85 0.84 9.47 -7.49
N SER A 86 0.75 8.37 -6.73
CA SER A 86 0.63 7.04 -7.34
C SER A 86 -0.76 6.82 -7.94
N VAL A 87 -1.80 7.49 -7.42
CA VAL A 87 -3.12 7.54 -8.05
C VAL A 87 -3.09 8.41 -9.31
N VAL A 88 -2.36 9.53 -9.29
CA VAL A 88 -2.08 10.33 -10.50
C VAL A 88 -1.44 9.44 -11.57
N ALA A 89 -0.38 8.70 -11.22
CA ALA A 89 0.28 7.76 -12.12
C ALA A 89 -0.68 6.68 -12.64
N THR A 90 -1.51 6.12 -11.76
CA THR A 90 -2.54 5.13 -12.15
C THR A 90 -3.51 5.69 -13.18
N ASN A 91 -4.03 6.90 -12.96
CA ASN A 91 -4.95 7.55 -13.88
C ASN A 91 -4.28 7.93 -15.21
N GLU A 92 -3.01 8.34 -15.17
CA GLU A 92 -2.21 8.58 -16.38
C GLU A 92 -1.97 7.29 -17.17
N MET A 93 -1.67 6.16 -16.51
CA MET A 93 -1.55 4.87 -17.19
C MET A 93 -2.82 4.53 -17.97
N TYR A 94 -4.00 4.74 -17.37
CA TYR A 94 -5.28 4.59 -18.08
C TYR A 94 -5.45 5.58 -19.24
N ALA A 95 -5.10 6.86 -19.04
CA ALA A 95 -5.16 7.87 -20.10
C ALA A 95 -4.30 7.46 -21.30
N LEU A 96 -3.05 7.05 -21.06
CA LEU A 96 -2.13 6.55 -22.08
C LEU A 96 -2.65 5.28 -22.77
N MET A 97 -3.19 4.32 -22.01
CA MET A 97 -3.77 3.09 -22.58
C MET A 97 -5.02 3.35 -23.43
N ASN A 98 -5.74 4.44 -23.17
CA ASN A 98 -6.91 4.85 -23.96
C ASN A 98 -6.55 5.60 -25.25
N LEU A 99 -5.31 6.05 -25.41
CA LEU A 99 -4.86 6.64 -26.68
C LEU A 99 -4.90 5.62 -27.83
N PRO A 100 -5.07 6.06 -29.08
CA PRO A 100 -4.85 5.22 -30.26
C PRO A 100 -3.45 4.57 -30.22
N PRO A 101 -3.27 3.30 -30.63
CA PRO A 101 -1.98 2.60 -30.50
C PRO A 101 -0.75 3.36 -31.05
N GLY A 102 -0.90 4.10 -32.15
CA GLY A 102 0.20 4.89 -32.74
C GLY A 102 0.49 6.23 -32.04
N GLN A 103 -0.27 6.60 -31.01
CA GLN A 103 -0.08 7.81 -30.20
C GLN A 103 0.40 7.50 -28.77
N ARG A 104 0.51 6.21 -28.42
CA ARG A 104 1.02 5.79 -27.11
C ARG A 104 2.55 5.94 -27.09
N PRO A 105 3.14 6.39 -25.98
CA PRO A 105 4.57 6.21 -25.74
C PRO A 105 4.99 4.76 -25.99
N ASP A 106 6.19 4.57 -26.56
CA ASP A 106 6.76 3.24 -26.70
C ASP A 106 6.95 2.64 -25.28
N PRO A 107 6.47 1.42 -25.01
CA PRO A 107 6.63 0.78 -23.71
C PRO A 107 8.07 0.67 -23.19
N SER A 108 9.07 0.72 -24.09
CA SER A 108 10.49 0.72 -23.74
C SER A 108 11.00 2.08 -23.24
N GLN A 109 10.24 3.15 -23.42
CA GLN A 109 10.62 4.51 -23.06
C GLN A 109 9.95 5.04 -21.80
N LEU A 110 9.01 4.30 -21.20
CA LEU A 110 8.24 4.73 -20.03
C LEU A 110 8.12 3.60 -19.01
N SER A 111 8.40 3.91 -17.74
CA SER A 111 8.22 2.98 -16.61
C SER A 111 7.65 3.70 -15.39
N PHE A 112 7.00 2.94 -14.50
CA PHE A 112 6.37 3.45 -13.29
C PHE A 112 6.90 2.75 -12.04
N VAL A 113 7.11 3.50 -10.97
CA VAL A 113 7.44 3.01 -9.63
C VAL A 113 6.48 3.66 -8.66
N LEU A 114 5.64 2.86 -8.01
CA LEU A 114 4.56 3.33 -7.15
C LEU A 114 4.82 2.87 -5.71
N ALA A 115 4.67 3.77 -4.75
CA ALA A 115 4.85 3.49 -3.33
C ALA A 115 3.64 3.97 -2.53
N GLY A 116 3.20 3.21 -1.52
CA GLY A 116 2.06 3.58 -0.69
C GLY A 116 0.77 3.75 -1.49
N ASN A 117 0.61 2.94 -2.55
CA ASN A 117 -0.38 3.20 -3.57
C ASN A 117 -1.82 2.84 -3.13
N PRO A 118 -2.75 3.82 -3.06
CA PRO A 118 -4.16 3.57 -2.72
C PRO A 118 -4.88 2.66 -3.72
N ALA A 119 -4.40 2.61 -4.96
CA ALA A 119 -4.95 1.81 -6.06
C ALA A 119 -4.27 0.45 -6.23
N THR A 120 -3.47 -0.03 -5.25
CA THR A 120 -2.88 -1.38 -5.33
C THR A 120 -3.98 -2.44 -5.49
N PRO A 121 -3.96 -3.31 -6.52
CA PRO A 121 -5.06 -4.24 -6.83
C PRO A 121 -5.50 -5.07 -5.63
N ASN A 122 -4.56 -5.64 -4.88
CA ASN A 122 -4.84 -6.33 -3.63
C ASN A 122 -4.13 -5.63 -2.47
N GLY A 123 -4.89 -4.95 -1.61
CA GLY A 123 -4.40 -4.18 -0.47
C GLY A 123 -4.75 -2.70 -0.52
N GLY A 124 -4.91 -2.11 -1.70
CA GLY A 124 -5.22 -0.68 -1.84
C GLY A 124 -6.57 -0.30 -1.23
N ILE A 125 -6.64 0.78 -0.45
CA ILE A 125 -7.92 1.25 0.12
C ILE A 125 -8.98 1.53 -0.96
N PHE A 126 -8.56 1.98 -2.15
CA PHE A 126 -9.49 2.21 -3.26
C PHE A 126 -10.03 0.90 -3.83
N THR A 127 -9.21 -0.14 -3.85
CA THR A 127 -9.58 -1.46 -4.39
C THR A 127 -10.38 -2.28 -3.38
N ARG A 128 -10.21 -2.03 -2.08
CA ARG A 128 -11.06 -2.57 -1.01
C ARG A 128 -12.50 -2.07 -1.10
N PHE A 129 -12.71 -0.80 -1.46
CA PHE A 129 -14.04 -0.18 -1.56
C PHE A 129 -14.28 0.45 -2.94
N PRO A 130 -14.31 -0.36 -4.01
CA PRO A 130 -14.27 0.15 -5.39
C PRO A 130 -15.50 1.00 -5.70
N GLY A 131 -15.26 2.15 -6.33
CA GLY A 131 -16.31 3.09 -6.73
C GLY A 131 -16.95 3.85 -5.57
N PHE A 132 -16.50 3.67 -4.32
CA PHE A 132 -16.97 4.48 -3.21
C PHE A 132 -16.57 5.95 -3.38
N HIS A 133 -17.38 6.85 -2.83
CA HIS A 133 -17.14 8.29 -2.89
C HIS A 133 -17.38 8.91 -1.51
N ILE A 134 -16.51 9.81 -1.09
CA ILE A 134 -16.66 10.57 0.16
C ILE A 134 -17.00 12.03 -0.18
N PRO A 135 -18.28 12.45 -0.08
CA PRO A 135 -18.73 13.76 -0.60
C PRO A 135 -17.99 14.97 -0.04
N VAL A 136 -17.83 15.01 1.29
CA VAL A 136 -17.22 16.16 1.97
C VAL A 136 -15.75 16.35 1.59
N LEU A 137 -15.10 15.26 1.21
CA LEU A 137 -13.70 15.25 0.82
C LEU A 137 -13.50 15.29 -0.71
N ASP A 138 -14.59 15.16 -1.47
CA ASP A 138 -14.60 14.92 -2.92
C ASP A 138 -13.47 13.95 -3.32
N LEU A 139 -13.57 12.75 -2.74
CA LEU A 139 -12.65 11.65 -2.91
C LEU A 139 -13.39 10.47 -3.52
N THR A 140 -13.09 10.18 -4.78
CA THR A 140 -13.59 8.99 -5.48
C THR A 140 -12.53 7.90 -5.49
N PHE A 141 -12.92 6.69 -5.09
CA PHE A 141 -12.02 5.54 -5.11
C PHE A 141 -11.92 5.02 -6.54
N THR A 142 -10.79 5.32 -7.19
CA THR A 142 -10.51 5.01 -8.59
C THR A 142 -10.27 3.52 -8.82
N PRO A 143 -10.26 3.05 -10.08
CA PRO A 143 -9.86 1.68 -10.41
C PRO A 143 -8.45 1.34 -9.90
N ASP A 144 -8.16 0.05 -9.79
CA ASP A 144 -6.85 -0.48 -9.45
C ASP A 144 -5.78 -0.08 -10.47
N THR A 145 -4.52 0.01 -10.05
CA THR A 145 -3.41 0.20 -10.98
C THR A 145 -3.36 -0.98 -11.96
N PRO A 146 -3.47 -0.74 -13.29
CA PRO A 146 -3.74 -1.80 -14.25
C PRO A 146 -2.59 -2.83 -14.28
N PRO A 147 -2.83 -4.09 -13.89
CA PRO A 147 -1.80 -5.13 -13.91
C PRO A 147 -1.27 -5.42 -15.32
N ASN A 148 -2.12 -5.22 -16.33
CA ASN A 148 -1.82 -5.44 -17.74
C ASN A 148 -1.40 -4.17 -18.49
N SER A 149 -0.94 -3.14 -17.78
CA SER A 149 -0.29 -1.99 -18.40
C SER A 149 0.84 -2.45 -19.33
N PRO A 150 0.99 -1.87 -20.53
CA PRO A 150 2.14 -2.16 -21.38
C PRO A 150 3.45 -1.63 -20.79
N TYR A 151 3.38 -0.64 -19.89
CA TYR A 151 4.55 -0.01 -19.28
C TYR A 151 5.03 -0.80 -18.06
N PRO A 152 6.33 -1.15 -17.96
CA PRO A 152 6.91 -1.76 -16.78
C PRO A 152 6.57 -0.98 -15.51
N THR A 153 5.99 -1.67 -14.52
CA THR A 153 5.51 -1.04 -13.28
C THR A 153 6.00 -1.83 -12.07
N LYS A 154 6.48 -1.15 -11.04
CA LYS A 154 6.77 -1.77 -9.72
C LYS A 154 5.93 -1.08 -8.66
N ILE A 155 5.20 -1.85 -7.86
CA ILE A 155 4.39 -1.34 -6.75
C ILE A 155 4.98 -1.84 -5.44
N PHE A 156 5.26 -0.91 -4.53
CA PHE A 156 5.75 -1.16 -3.18
C PHE A 156 4.66 -0.81 -2.17
N ALA A 157 4.28 -1.78 -1.34
CA ALA A 157 3.42 -1.63 -0.19
C ALA A 157 4.21 -1.89 1.10
N THR A 158 3.69 -1.46 2.23
CA THR A 158 4.20 -1.76 3.57
C THR A 158 3.10 -2.47 4.32
N GLN A 159 3.42 -3.60 4.96
CA GLN A 159 2.45 -4.38 5.71
C GLN A 159 1.75 -3.48 6.74
N TYR A 160 0.41 -3.53 6.74
CA TYR A 160 -0.50 -2.72 7.55
C TYR A 160 -0.62 -1.24 7.17
N ASP A 161 0.01 -0.77 6.09
CA ASP A 161 -0.19 0.59 5.60
C ASP A 161 -1.66 0.83 5.23
N PRO A 162 -2.36 1.81 5.86
CA PRO A 162 -3.78 2.01 5.63
C PRO A 162 -4.14 2.42 4.21
N THR A 163 -3.18 2.82 3.36
CA THR A 163 -3.46 3.14 1.96
C THR A 163 -3.23 1.97 1.02
N SER A 164 -2.17 1.19 1.22
CA SER A 164 -1.67 0.21 0.25
C SER A 164 -1.78 -1.25 0.69
N ASP A 165 -2.01 -1.48 1.98
CA ASP A 165 -2.30 -2.77 2.59
C ASP A 165 -3.39 -2.58 3.66
N PHE A 166 -4.59 -2.21 3.22
CA PHE A 166 -5.77 -2.10 4.06
C PHE A 166 -6.41 -3.48 4.28
N PRO A 167 -6.95 -3.77 5.50
CA PRO A 167 -7.60 -5.04 5.81
C PRO A 167 -8.62 -5.48 4.75
N GLN A 168 -8.60 -6.77 4.41
CA GLN A 168 -9.60 -7.38 3.54
C GLN A 168 -10.93 -7.61 4.28
N PHE A 169 -10.88 -7.82 5.59
CA PHE A 169 -12.05 -8.09 6.42
C PHE A 169 -12.25 -6.98 7.47
N PRO A 170 -12.90 -5.84 7.11
CA PRO A 170 -13.07 -4.67 7.98
C PRO A 170 -14.06 -4.87 9.14
N LEU A 171 -14.47 -6.10 9.44
CA LEU A 171 -15.10 -6.44 10.73
C LEU A 171 -14.08 -6.93 11.76
N ASN A 172 -12.83 -7.19 11.34
CA ASN A 172 -11.73 -7.44 12.25
C ASN A 172 -11.21 -6.11 12.80
N PHE A 173 -11.83 -5.65 13.88
CA PHE A 173 -11.50 -4.38 14.53
C PHE A 173 -10.02 -4.26 14.93
N LEU A 174 -9.35 -5.37 15.26
CA LEU A 174 -7.92 -5.33 15.60
C LEU A 174 -7.08 -5.02 14.37
N ALA A 175 -7.41 -5.60 13.22
CA ALA A 175 -6.79 -5.28 11.94
C ALA A 175 -6.99 -3.81 11.56
N ASP A 176 -8.23 -3.32 11.65
CA ASP A 176 -8.57 -1.93 11.33
C ASP A 176 -7.86 -0.93 12.25
N LEU A 177 -7.85 -1.19 13.56
CA LEU A 177 -7.14 -0.36 14.53
C LEU A 177 -5.64 -0.37 14.28
N ASN A 178 -5.06 -1.53 13.96
CA ASN A 178 -3.65 -1.65 13.64
C ASN A 178 -3.28 -0.86 12.37
N ALA A 179 -4.12 -0.92 11.32
CA ALA A 179 -3.95 -0.14 10.09
C ALA A 179 -3.98 1.37 10.36
N ILE A 180 -4.96 1.84 11.16
CA ILE A 180 -5.05 3.26 11.56
C ILE A 180 -3.80 3.70 12.34
N MET A 181 -3.32 2.86 13.27
CA MET A 181 -2.10 3.16 14.04
C MET A 181 -0.82 3.07 13.18
N SER A 182 -0.92 2.54 11.97
CA SER A 182 0.17 2.42 10.99
C SER A 182 0.34 3.65 10.10
N THR A 183 -0.42 4.74 10.31
CA THR A 183 -0.25 5.98 9.48
C THR A 183 1.20 6.46 9.44
N GLY A 184 1.94 6.37 10.55
CA GLY A 184 3.36 6.72 10.57
C GLY A 184 4.25 5.83 9.69
N GLN A 185 3.84 4.59 9.40
CA GLN A 185 4.54 3.69 8.47
C GLN A 185 4.35 4.13 7.01
N HIS A 186 3.20 4.74 6.68
CA HIS A 186 2.93 5.27 5.34
C HIS A 186 3.93 6.36 4.95
N ASP A 187 4.46 7.14 5.89
CA ASP A 187 5.44 8.19 5.61
C ASP A 187 6.88 7.65 5.47
N LEU A 188 7.10 6.35 5.72
CA LEU A 188 8.45 5.77 5.73
C LEU A 188 8.97 5.38 4.35
N TYR A 189 8.13 5.20 3.32
CA TYR A 189 8.59 4.72 1.99
C TYR A 189 9.83 5.42 1.48
N PRO A 190 9.98 6.76 1.56
CA PRO A 190 11.19 7.40 1.08
C PRO A 190 12.48 6.88 1.73
N ASN A 191 12.40 6.37 2.96
CA ASN A 191 13.53 5.88 3.74
C ASN A 191 13.67 4.35 3.78
N LEU A 192 12.82 3.61 3.08
CA LEU A 192 12.90 2.15 3.02
C LEU A 192 13.88 1.72 1.92
N ASP A 193 14.68 0.67 2.19
CA ASP A 193 15.57 0.06 1.19
C ASP A 193 14.78 -0.97 0.39
N PRO A 194 14.58 -0.81 -0.93
CA PRO A 194 13.85 -1.78 -1.74
C PRO A 194 14.43 -3.20 -1.74
N ASN A 195 15.68 -3.40 -1.31
CA ASN A 195 16.25 -4.73 -1.09
C ASN A 195 15.58 -5.50 0.06
N ASP A 196 14.96 -4.79 1.01
CA ASP A 196 14.25 -5.39 2.14
C ASP A 196 12.80 -5.78 1.78
N ALA A 197 12.33 -5.41 0.58
CA ALA A 197 10.98 -5.73 0.12
C ALA A 197 10.89 -7.17 -0.38
N VAL A 198 9.83 -7.87 0.03
CA VAL A 198 9.54 -9.24 -0.42
C VAL A 198 8.63 -9.19 -1.63
N ALA A 199 8.94 -9.95 -2.68
CA ALA A 199 8.08 -10.06 -3.85
C ALA A 199 6.79 -10.82 -3.52
N LEU A 200 5.64 -10.28 -3.95
CA LEU A 200 4.33 -10.92 -3.79
C LEU A 200 4.01 -11.82 -4.99
N PRO A 201 3.27 -12.93 -4.80
CA PRO A 201 2.89 -13.82 -5.88
C PRO A 201 1.88 -13.17 -6.82
N THR A 202 1.96 -13.52 -8.10
CA THR A 202 0.97 -13.16 -9.12
C THR A 202 0.23 -14.40 -9.61
N SER A 203 -0.96 -14.22 -10.18
CA SER A 203 -1.83 -15.31 -10.59
C SER A 203 -1.18 -16.23 -11.64
N PRO A 204 -1.51 -17.53 -11.66
CA PRO A 204 -0.94 -18.46 -12.62
C PRO A 204 -1.18 -18.00 -14.07
N GLY A 205 -0.11 -17.98 -14.87
CA GLY A 205 -0.16 -17.53 -16.26
C GLY A 205 -0.16 -16.02 -16.45
N TYR A 206 0.00 -15.23 -15.39
CA TYR A 206 0.15 -13.78 -15.49
C TYR A 206 1.37 -13.39 -16.33
N ASN A 207 1.12 -12.58 -17.37
CA ASN A 207 2.10 -12.08 -18.33
C ASN A 207 2.09 -10.54 -18.42
N GLY A 208 1.53 -9.86 -17.41
CA GLY A 208 1.54 -8.40 -17.32
C GLY A 208 2.91 -7.85 -16.90
N ASN A 209 3.07 -6.54 -17.00
CA ASN A 209 4.35 -5.86 -16.74
C ASN A 209 4.44 -5.24 -15.34
N THR A 210 3.48 -5.52 -14.46
CA THR A 210 3.47 -5.01 -13.08
C THR A 210 4.00 -6.04 -12.10
N GLN A 211 4.98 -5.65 -11.29
CA GLN A 211 5.57 -6.40 -10.19
C GLN A 211 5.16 -5.79 -8.84
N TYR A 212 4.96 -6.64 -7.83
CA TYR A 212 4.43 -6.24 -6.54
C TYR A 212 5.37 -6.66 -5.42
N TYR A 213 5.62 -5.74 -4.49
CA TYR A 213 6.56 -5.91 -3.39
C TYR A 213 5.95 -5.41 -2.09
N MET A 214 6.26 -6.07 -0.98
CA MET A 214 5.83 -5.67 0.35
C MET A 214 7.00 -5.57 1.33
N PHE A 215 7.11 -4.45 2.03
CA PHE A 215 7.94 -4.32 3.22
C PHE A 215 7.22 -4.93 4.41
N MET A 216 7.82 -5.93 5.05
CA MET A 216 7.20 -6.64 6.17
C MET A 216 7.38 -5.87 7.48
N THR A 217 6.31 -5.75 8.27
CA THR A 217 6.30 -4.92 9.49
C THR A 217 6.56 -5.77 10.72
N ARG A 218 7.79 -5.67 11.27
CA ARG A 218 8.24 -6.49 12.42
C ARG A 218 7.47 -6.23 13.71
N ASN A 219 7.11 -4.98 13.97
CA ASN A 219 6.40 -4.59 15.17
C ASN A 219 4.99 -4.16 14.81
N LEU A 220 3.97 -4.73 15.46
CA LEU A 220 2.60 -4.28 15.25
C LEU A 220 2.47 -2.79 15.61
N PRO A 221 2.05 -1.93 14.66
CA PRO A 221 1.82 -0.52 14.92
C PRO A 221 0.93 -0.25 16.13
N LEU A 222 -0.07 -1.11 16.37
CA LEU A 222 -0.98 -0.94 17.50
C LEU A 222 -0.29 -1.02 18.88
N LEU A 223 0.89 -1.66 18.95
CA LEU A 223 1.66 -1.83 20.18
C LEU A 223 2.74 -0.75 20.37
N GLU A 224 2.94 0.15 19.42
CA GLU A 224 3.95 1.21 19.54
C GLU A 224 3.72 2.14 20.74
N PRO A 225 2.47 2.56 21.08
CA PRO A 225 2.24 3.34 22.30
C PRO A 225 2.61 2.58 23.59
N LEU A 226 2.40 1.26 23.61
CA LEU A 226 2.82 0.43 24.74
C LEU A 226 4.36 0.37 24.81
N ARG A 227 5.05 0.17 23.69
CA ARG A 227 6.52 0.17 23.62
C ARG A 227 7.14 1.48 24.08
N ALA A 228 6.45 2.59 23.87
CA ALA A 228 6.92 3.91 24.29
C ALA A 228 6.99 4.09 25.82
N ILE A 229 6.37 3.20 26.62
CA ILE A 229 6.46 3.25 28.08
C ILE A 229 7.87 2.81 28.53
N PRO A 230 8.65 3.66 29.23
CA PRO A 230 10.01 3.32 29.62
C PRO A 230 10.10 2.07 30.49
N PHE A 231 11.14 1.27 30.29
CA PHE A 231 11.52 0.05 31.04
C PHE A 231 10.56 -1.14 30.93
N ILE A 232 9.25 -0.93 30.99
CA ILE A 232 8.24 -2.00 31.00
C ILE A 232 7.52 -2.16 29.66
N GLY A 233 7.49 -1.12 28.83
CA GLY A 233 6.68 -1.09 27.62
C GLY A 233 7.08 -2.14 26.59
N ARG A 234 8.38 -2.21 26.28
CA ARG A 234 8.91 -3.16 25.31
C ARG A 234 8.72 -4.63 25.74
N PRO A 235 9.09 -5.05 26.97
CA PRO A 235 8.79 -6.41 27.43
C PRO A 235 7.30 -6.77 27.37
N LEU A 236 6.41 -5.84 27.73
CA LEU A 236 4.96 -6.09 27.69
C LEU A 236 4.42 -6.17 26.25
N ALA A 237 4.91 -5.32 25.36
CA ALA A 237 4.53 -5.36 23.95
C ALA A 237 5.01 -6.65 23.29
N ASP A 238 6.27 -7.04 23.50
CA ASP A 238 6.84 -8.24 22.88
C ASP A 238 6.27 -9.52 23.52
N LEU A 239 5.76 -9.47 24.77
CA LEU A 239 4.98 -10.54 25.39
C LEU A 239 3.66 -10.83 24.64
N ILE A 240 2.91 -9.79 24.27
CA ILE A 240 1.57 -9.94 23.69
C ILE A 240 1.55 -9.88 22.17
N GLN A 241 2.61 -9.36 21.54
CA GLN A 241 2.67 -9.15 20.10
C GLN A 241 2.40 -10.40 19.29
N PRO A 242 3.00 -11.58 19.57
CA PRO A 242 2.84 -12.73 18.68
C PRO A 242 1.37 -13.15 18.58
N ASP A 243 0.66 -13.31 19.70
CA ASP A 243 -0.76 -13.65 19.68
C ASP A 243 -1.61 -12.54 19.06
N LEU A 244 -1.28 -11.28 19.36
CA LEU A 244 -2.00 -10.15 18.78
C LEU A 244 -1.79 -10.06 17.27
N ARG A 245 -0.62 -10.46 16.76
CA ARG A 245 -0.34 -10.52 15.31
C ARG A 245 -1.23 -11.53 14.64
N VAL A 246 -1.41 -12.71 15.23
CA VAL A 246 -2.36 -13.71 14.72
C VAL A 246 -3.76 -13.11 14.58
N LEU A 247 -4.22 -12.38 15.59
CA LEU A 247 -5.55 -11.78 15.59
C LEU A 247 -5.69 -10.62 14.60
N VAL A 248 -4.63 -9.83 14.40
CA VAL A 248 -4.57 -8.76 13.40
C VAL A 248 -4.55 -9.36 11.98
N ASP A 249 -3.67 -10.32 11.74
CA ASP A 249 -3.44 -10.92 10.42
C ASP A 249 -4.66 -11.71 9.91
N LEU A 250 -5.55 -12.14 10.81
CA LEU A 250 -6.88 -12.67 10.42
C LEU A 250 -7.70 -11.71 9.57
N GLY A 251 -7.45 -10.40 9.66
CA GLY A 251 -8.12 -9.36 8.86
C GLY A 251 -7.50 -9.13 7.48
N TYR A 252 -6.38 -9.77 7.17
CA TYR A 252 -5.57 -9.51 5.99
C TYR A 252 -5.59 -10.66 4.99
N THR A 253 -5.15 -10.32 3.78
CA THR A 253 -4.90 -11.23 2.67
C THR A 253 -3.70 -12.14 2.99
N ASP A 254 -3.79 -13.40 2.54
CA ASP A 254 -2.71 -14.37 2.64
C ASP A 254 -2.03 -14.59 1.28
N TRP A 255 -0.70 -14.65 1.26
CA TRP A 255 0.11 -14.72 0.04
C TRP A 255 0.80 -16.09 -0.13
N GLY A 256 0.36 -17.10 0.61
CA GLY A 256 0.86 -18.48 0.51
C GLY A 256 0.62 -19.16 -0.84
N SER A 257 1.19 -20.36 -1.00
CA SER A 257 1.01 -21.15 -2.21
C SER A 257 -0.46 -21.56 -2.39
N GLY A 258 -1.09 -21.09 -3.47
CA GLY A 258 -2.51 -21.37 -3.76
C GLY A 258 -3.48 -20.46 -3.00
N GLN A 259 -3.00 -19.33 -2.48
CA GLN A 259 -3.78 -18.27 -1.83
C GLN A 259 -4.05 -17.10 -2.81
N ASP A 260 -4.21 -15.88 -2.28
CA ASP A 260 -4.45 -14.67 -3.04
C ASP A 260 -3.22 -14.22 -3.85
N TYR A 261 -3.49 -13.43 -4.90
CA TYR A 261 -2.46 -12.90 -5.80
C TYR A 261 -2.48 -11.36 -5.83
N ALA A 262 -1.32 -10.75 -5.98
CA ALA A 262 -1.17 -9.29 -5.89
C ALA A 262 -1.76 -8.53 -7.09
N ASN A 263 -1.86 -9.20 -8.25
CA ASN A 263 -2.33 -8.62 -9.51
C ASN A 263 -3.84 -8.76 -9.75
N ILE A 264 -4.60 -9.29 -8.79
CA ILE A 264 -6.06 -9.40 -8.90
C ILE A 264 -6.69 -8.37 -7.95
N ALA A 265 -7.54 -7.51 -8.52
CA ALA A 265 -8.32 -6.55 -7.75
C ALA A 265 -9.15 -7.27 -6.68
N THR A 266 -8.91 -6.99 -5.40
CA THR A 266 -9.49 -7.74 -4.28
C THR A 266 -10.26 -6.81 -3.35
N PRO A 267 -11.58 -6.68 -3.53
CA PRO A 267 -12.41 -5.88 -2.64
C PRO A 267 -12.47 -6.43 -1.22
N ALA A 268 -12.84 -5.58 -0.28
CA ALA A 268 -13.13 -5.99 1.08
C ALA A 268 -14.31 -6.99 1.10
N SER A 269 -14.30 -7.91 2.05
CA SER A 269 -15.40 -8.84 2.32
C SER A 269 -15.79 -8.76 3.80
N LEU A 270 -17.02 -9.11 4.15
CA LEU A 270 -17.49 -8.98 5.53
C LEU A 270 -16.69 -9.84 6.52
N PHE A 271 -16.30 -11.05 6.12
CA PHE A 271 -15.61 -11.99 6.99
C PHE A 271 -14.70 -12.91 6.19
N GLY A 272 -13.55 -13.26 6.78
CA GLY A 272 -12.79 -14.45 6.43
C GLY A 272 -13.40 -15.68 7.10
N ILE A 273 -12.96 -16.87 6.73
CA ILE A 273 -13.28 -18.10 7.47
C ILE A 273 -11.99 -18.58 8.13
N PRO A 274 -11.79 -18.30 9.43
CA PRO A 274 -10.58 -18.71 10.13
C PRO A 274 -10.39 -20.22 10.10
N ASP A 275 -9.17 -20.70 9.87
CA ASP A 275 -8.79 -22.08 10.12
C ASP A 275 -8.50 -22.25 11.62
N PRO A 276 -9.37 -22.93 12.39
CA PRO A 276 -9.22 -23.03 13.83
C PRO A 276 -7.97 -23.82 14.26
N LEU A 277 -7.46 -24.73 13.41
CA LEU A 277 -6.27 -25.50 13.72
C LEU A 277 -5.02 -24.65 13.55
N VAL A 278 -4.92 -23.88 12.47
CA VAL A 278 -3.80 -22.96 12.23
C VAL A 278 -3.80 -21.85 13.29
N VAL A 279 -4.93 -21.17 13.46
CA VAL A 279 -5.10 -20.10 14.46
C VAL A 279 -4.78 -20.61 15.86
N GLY A 280 -5.32 -21.77 16.26
CA GLY A 280 -5.05 -22.34 17.58
C GLY A 280 -3.58 -22.72 17.78
N THR A 281 -2.92 -23.24 16.73
CA THR A 281 -1.50 -23.59 16.77
C THR A 281 -0.62 -22.35 16.87
N ASP A 282 -0.94 -21.30 16.12
CA ASP A 282 -0.15 -20.07 16.10
C ASP A 282 -0.35 -19.24 17.37
N LEU A 283 -1.55 -19.22 17.97
CA LEU A 283 -1.74 -18.65 19.31
C LEU A 283 -0.97 -19.42 20.39
N ALA A 284 -0.95 -20.76 20.33
CA ALA A 284 -0.16 -21.55 21.28
C ALA A 284 1.34 -21.30 21.12
N ARG A 285 1.82 -21.17 19.88
CA ARG A 285 3.20 -20.80 19.58
C ARG A 285 3.49 -19.37 20.03
N GLY A 286 2.62 -18.43 19.71
CA GLY A 286 2.76 -17.01 20.01
C GLY A 286 2.87 -16.75 21.51
N ALA A 287 2.10 -17.44 22.34
CA ALA A 287 2.22 -17.36 23.80
C ALA A 287 3.63 -17.77 24.31
N VAL A 288 4.23 -18.81 23.70
CA VAL A 288 5.60 -19.25 24.03
C VAL A 288 6.63 -18.24 23.53
N GLU A 289 6.50 -17.82 22.27
CA GLU A 289 7.40 -16.86 21.64
C GLU A 289 7.40 -15.51 22.34
N GLY A 290 6.22 -15.02 22.74
CA GLY A 290 6.07 -13.76 23.45
C GLY A 290 6.69 -13.82 24.84
N THR A 291 6.46 -14.91 25.58
CA THR A 291 7.13 -15.14 26.86
C THR A 291 8.65 -15.14 26.69
N GLN A 292 9.15 -15.84 25.67
CA GLN A 292 10.56 -15.93 25.36
C GLN A 292 11.16 -14.56 25.00
N ALA A 293 10.49 -13.78 24.15
CA ALA A 293 10.91 -12.43 23.78
C ALA A 293 10.93 -11.48 24.98
N ALA A 294 9.88 -11.49 25.81
CA ALA A 294 9.81 -10.67 27.01
C ALA A 294 10.92 -11.01 28.02
N LEU A 295 11.25 -12.30 28.19
CA LEU A 295 12.35 -12.75 29.05
C LEU A 295 13.72 -12.31 28.51
N VAL A 296 13.89 -12.24 27.19
CA VAL A 296 15.09 -11.64 26.56
C VAL A 296 15.15 -10.15 26.86
N ASP A 297 14.05 -9.42 26.68
CA ASP A 297 14.00 -7.96 26.90
C ASP A 297 14.35 -7.55 28.34
N ILE A 298 13.99 -8.36 29.34
CA ILE A 298 14.35 -8.13 30.75
C ILE A 298 15.69 -8.74 31.17
N GLY A 299 16.42 -9.34 30.23
CA GLY A 299 17.77 -9.88 30.46
C GLY A 299 17.82 -11.23 31.19
N LEU A 300 16.72 -11.97 31.27
CA LEU A 300 16.69 -13.33 31.83
C LEU A 300 17.08 -14.41 30.81
N LEU A 301 16.93 -14.13 29.52
CA LEU A 301 17.38 -14.99 28.42
C LEU A 301 18.38 -14.25 27.51
N PRO A 302 19.30 -14.97 26.83
CA PRO A 302 20.25 -14.35 25.90
C PRO A 302 19.55 -13.91 24.59
N GLN A 303 20.13 -12.96 23.86
CA GLN A 303 19.57 -12.47 22.60
C GLN A 303 19.40 -13.55 21.52
N SER A 304 20.21 -14.61 21.57
CA SER A 304 20.08 -15.79 20.70
C SER A 304 18.80 -16.59 20.94
N ALA A 305 18.10 -16.32 22.03
CA ALA A 305 16.79 -16.87 22.32
C ALA A 305 15.64 -16.02 21.74
N LEU A 306 15.87 -14.95 20.96
CA LEU A 306 14.75 -14.31 20.29
C LEU A 306 14.11 -15.29 19.28
N PRO A 307 12.76 -15.39 19.26
CA PRO A 307 12.09 -16.14 18.21
C PRO A 307 12.40 -15.56 16.83
N ASN A 308 12.35 -16.41 15.81
CA ASN A 308 12.72 -16.07 14.44
C ASN A 308 11.70 -16.55 13.40
N ALA A 309 10.48 -16.86 13.85
CA ALA A 309 9.40 -17.37 13.04
C ALA A 309 8.11 -16.61 13.35
N TYR A 310 7.09 -16.90 12.56
CA TYR A 310 5.72 -16.46 12.82
C TYR A 310 5.12 -17.21 14.03
N PRO A 311 4.38 -16.52 14.91
CA PRO A 311 3.90 -15.14 14.80
C PRO A 311 4.75 -14.02 15.44
N TYR A 312 5.92 -14.31 15.99
CA TYR A 312 6.81 -13.25 16.48
C TYR A 312 7.33 -12.33 15.37
N LEU A 313 7.77 -12.92 14.24
CA LEU A 313 8.12 -12.21 13.01
C LEU A 313 6.96 -12.27 11.99
N PRO A 314 6.81 -11.26 11.12
CA PRO A 314 5.79 -11.27 10.08
C PRO A 314 6.02 -12.38 9.06
N SER A 315 4.93 -12.88 8.48
CA SER A 315 4.95 -13.83 7.35
C SER A 315 4.02 -13.36 6.26
N LEU A 316 4.37 -13.67 5.01
CA LEU A 316 3.47 -13.55 3.86
C LEU A 316 2.43 -14.69 3.81
N ASP A 317 2.86 -15.88 4.23
CA ASP A 317 2.08 -17.12 4.20
C ASP A 317 1.68 -17.44 5.64
N THR A 318 0.44 -17.16 6.01
CA THR A 318 -0.04 -17.33 7.40
C THR A 318 -1.04 -18.47 7.53
N ASN A 319 -1.76 -18.82 6.47
CA ASN A 319 -2.85 -19.79 6.41
C ASN A 319 -3.94 -19.62 7.49
N LEU A 320 -4.10 -18.40 8.02
CA LEU A 320 -5.04 -18.14 9.11
C LEU A 320 -6.51 -18.27 8.69
N ASN A 321 -6.80 -18.05 7.40
CA ASN A 321 -8.11 -18.19 6.82
C ASN A 321 -8.10 -19.30 5.75
N PHE A 322 -9.19 -20.04 5.63
CA PHE A 322 -9.40 -20.92 4.49
C PHE A 322 -9.48 -20.11 3.20
N PHE A 323 -8.74 -20.54 2.18
CA PHE A 323 -8.85 -19.97 0.84
C PHE A 323 -10.14 -20.44 0.17
N LEU A 324 -11.02 -19.50 -0.16
CA LEU A 324 -12.26 -19.76 -0.88
C LEU A 324 -12.22 -19.22 -2.32
N GLY A 325 -11.03 -18.84 -2.79
CA GLY A 325 -10.83 -18.08 -4.00
C GLY A 325 -10.70 -16.58 -3.73
N GLN A 326 -10.36 -15.84 -4.78
CA GLN A 326 -10.11 -14.40 -4.76
C GLN A 326 -11.19 -13.68 -5.58
N PRO A 327 -12.41 -13.48 -5.03
CA PRO A 327 -13.49 -12.87 -5.78
C PRO A 327 -13.22 -11.38 -6.04
N THR A 328 -13.42 -10.95 -7.29
CA THR A 328 -13.34 -9.54 -7.69
C THR A 328 -14.62 -8.76 -7.37
N ASP A 329 -15.67 -9.47 -6.95
CA ASP A 329 -16.95 -8.91 -6.53
C ASP A 329 -17.38 -9.53 -5.19
N THR A 330 -17.65 -8.67 -4.20
CA THR A 330 -18.12 -9.03 -2.87
C THR A 330 -19.40 -8.28 -2.56
N THR A 331 -20.10 -8.63 -1.47
CA THR A 331 -21.26 -7.85 -1.01
C THR A 331 -20.89 -6.39 -0.75
N ILE A 332 -19.69 -6.13 -0.20
CA ILE A 332 -19.20 -4.77 0.04
C ILE A 332 -18.94 -4.06 -1.29
N SER A 333 -18.27 -4.68 -2.26
CA SER A 333 -17.97 -4.04 -3.54
C SER A 333 -19.21 -3.72 -4.36
N LEU A 334 -20.21 -4.61 -4.33
CA LEU A 334 -21.51 -4.37 -4.96
C LEU A 334 -22.23 -3.18 -4.32
N PHE A 335 -22.17 -3.08 -3.00
CA PHE A 335 -22.73 -1.94 -2.27
C PHE A 335 -21.98 -0.63 -2.59
N THR A 336 -20.64 -0.62 -2.54
CA THR A 336 -19.85 0.60 -2.79
C THR A 336 -20.02 1.11 -4.20
N ARG A 337 -20.03 0.22 -5.21
CA ARG A 337 -20.30 0.58 -6.62
C ARG A 337 -21.71 1.11 -6.84
N ALA A 338 -22.70 0.62 -6.08
CA ALA A 338 -24.09 1.09 -6.20
C ALA A 338 -24.31 2.45 -5.52
N VAL A 339 -23.69 2.68 -4.36
CA VAL A 339 -23.91 3.88 -3.55
C VAL A 339 -22.98 5.03 -3.93
N GLY A 340 -21.75 4.73 -4.34
CA GLY A 340 -20.75 5.75 -4.69
C GLY A 340 -21.24 6.80 -5.70
N PRO A 341 -21.82 6.41 -6.85
CA PRO A 341 -22.37 7.38 -7.80
C PRO A 341 -23.50 8.24 -7.24
N LEU A 342 -24.23 7.76 -6.23
CA LEU A 342 -25.25 8.56 -5.54
C LEU A 342 -24.63 9.56 -4.56
N LEU A 343 -23.52 9.17 -3.92
CA LEU A 343 -22.76 10.05 -3.04
C LEU A 343 -22.05 11.16 -3.83
N ASP A 344 -21.56 10.85 -5.03
CA ASP A 344 -20.93 11.82 -5.95
C ASP A 344 -21.89 12.95 -6.42
N LEU A 345 -23.21 12.74 -6.29
CA LEU A 345 -24.21 13.79 -6.54
C LEU A 345 -24.29 14.83 -5.42
N ILE A 346 -23.75 14.54 -4.24
CA ILE A 346 -23.72 15.46 -3.11
C ILE A 346 -22.52 16.39 -3.32
N PRO A 347 -22.74 17.70 -3.54
CA PRO A 347 -21.64 18.60 -3.81
C PRO A 347 -20.71 18.69 -2.59
N PRO A 348 -19.39 18.81 -2.80
CA PRO A 348 -18.47 19.17 -1.74
C PRO A 348 -18.90 20.48 -1.08
N ILE A 349 -18.76 20.53 0.25
CA ILE A 349 -19.10 21.71 1.04
C ILE A 349 -17.87 22.62 1.00
N TYR A 350 -17.86 23.65 0.13
CA TYR A 350 -16.80 24.67 0.09
C TYR A 350 -17.13 25.91 0.90
#